data_AF-A0A6A4GQQ4-F1
#
_entry.id   AF-A0A6A4GQQ4-F1
#
_cell.length_a   1.000
_cell.length_b   1.000
_cell.length_c   1.000
_cell.angle_alpha   90.00
_cell.angle_beta   90.00
_cell.angle_gamma   90.00
#
_symmetry.space_group_name_H-M   'P 1'
#
loop_
_entity.id
_entity.type
_entity.pdbx_description
1 polymer ?
#
loop_
_entity_poly.entity_id
_entity_poly.type
_entity_poly.pdbx_seq_one_letter_code
_entity_poly.pdbx_strand_id
1 'polypeptide(L)'
;EPVISKDLVQTCGGFHHATALLAELSLLSLKVNAWLQNIDPIQHYSQETLMGKVKDSYPYMRALKVLDPLLMEGRAIMFNRTTPAHRDHRDPPKAWACLVALGWITAGTLYFPCLNLRVHYLPGDVVWLRGYMLEHDSLRSFPHLHLCIAHFTHQSLYDCFEVEYETDKAPAPC
;
A
#
# COMPACT_ATOMS: atom_id res chain seq x y z
N GLU A 1 -22.79 1.62 32.96
CA GLU A 1 -23.36 1.88 31.64
C GLU A 1 -22.24 2.26 30.68
N PRO A 2 -22.16 1.71 29.46
CA PRO A 2 -21.19 2.17 28.48
C PRO A 2 -21.49 3.63 28.10
N VAL A 3 -20.50 4.51 28.24
CA VAL A 3 -20.59 5.93 27.88
C VAL A 3 -19.76 6.23 26.64
N ILE A 4 -20.11 7.28 25.90
CA ILE A 4 -19.36 7.69 24.70
C ILE A 4 -17.95 8.13 25.12
N SER A 5 -16.92 7.57 24.47
CA SER A 5 -15.53 7.96 24.70
C SER A 5 -15.31 9.44 24.37
N LYS A 6 -14.66 10.18 25.27
CA LYS A 6 -14.29 11.59 25.06
C LYS A 6 -13.43 11.78 23.81
N ASP A 7 -12.53 10.83 23.56
CA ASP A 7 -11.65 10.86 22.39
C ASP A 7 -12.44 10.70 21.09
N LEU A 8 -13.51 9.88 21.11
CA LEU A 8 -14.40 9.73 19.96
C LEU A 8 -15.11 11.06 19.66
N VAL A 9 -15.60 11.77 20.67
CA VAL A 9 -16.24 13.09 20.47
C VAL A 9 -15.24 14.11 19.91
N GLN A 10 -13.98 14.08 20.35
CA GLN A 10 -12.94 15.00 19.88
C GLN A 10 -12.48 14.70 18.45
N THR A 11 -12.47 13.42 18.04
CA THR A 11 -11.89 12.97 16.77
C THR A 11 -12.92 12.47 15.76
N CYS A 12 -14.22 12.51 16.09
CA CYS A 12 -15.29 11.91 15.27
C CYS A 12 -15.31 12.40 13.83
N GLY A 13 -15.04 13.70 13.59
CA GLY A 13 -15.00 14.26 12.24
C GLY A 13 -13.87 13.66 11.41
N GLY A 14 -12.66 13.59 11.97
CA GLY A 14 -11.51 12.96 11.30
C GLY A 14 -11.74 11.46 11.06
N PHE A 15 -12.28 10.76 12.07
CA PHE A 15 -12.64 9.35 11.93
C PHE A 15 -13.71 9.12 10.85
N HIS A 16 -14.73 9.98 10.78
CA HIS A 16 -15.77 9.92 9.75
C HIS A 16 -15.18 10.11 8.34
N HIS A 17 -14.34 11.13 8.14
CA HIS A 17 -13.72 11.36 6.84
C HIS A 17 -12.76 10.23 6.45
N ALA A 18 -11.98 9.70 7.40
CA ALA A 18 -11.11 8.57 7.14
C ALA A 18 -11.91 7.31 6.74
N THR A 19 -12.96 6.97 7.49
CA THR A 19 -13.79 5.79 7.18
C THR A 19 -14.58 5.95 5.88
N ALA A 20 -15.07 7.14 5.58
CA ALA A 20 -15.70 7.45 4.29
C ALA A 20 -14.70 7.27 3.12
N LEU A 21 -13.48 7.82 3.25
CA LEU A 21 -12.43 7.65 2.25
C LEU A 21 -12.05 6.17 2.04
N LEU A 22 -11.92 5.41 3.13
CA LEU A 22 -11.65 3.97 3.06
C LEU A 22 -12.76 3.21 2.30
N ALA A 23 -14.02 3.56 2.56
CA ALA A 23 -15.16 2.99 1.86
C ALA A 23 -15.16 3.35 0.36
N GLU A 24 -14.85 4.60 0.00
CA GLU A 24 -14.71 5.04 -1.40
C GLU A 24 -13.55 4.33 -2.13
N LEU A 25 -12.47 4.03 -1.41
CA LEU A 25 -11.31 3.31 -1.94
C LEU A 25 -11.51 1.79 -1.99
N SER A 26 -12.61 1.24 -1.47
CA SER A 26 -12.86 -0.21 -1.41
C SER A 26 -12.73 -0.91 -2.76
N LEU A 27 -13.21 -0.29 -3.84
CA LEU A 27 -13.06 -0.84 -5.19
C LEU A 27 -11.59 -0.91 -5.63
N LEU A 28 -10.78 0.10 -5.27
CA LEU A 28 -9.35 0.07 -5.53
C LEU A 28 -8.68 -1.04 -4.73
N SER A 29 -9.04 -1.21 -3.47
CA SER A 29 -8.53 -2.27 -2.60
C SER A 29 -8.80 -3.67 -3.15
N LEU A 30 -10.02 -3.92 -3.63
CA LEU A 30 -10.37 -5.18 -4.28
C LEU A 30 -9.52 -5.43 -5.52
N LYS A 31 -9.27 -4.39 -6.33
CA LYS A 31 -8.38 -4.50 -7.50
C LYS A 31 -6.93 -4.76 -7.09
N VAL A 32 -6.42 -4.10 -6.05
CA VAL A 32 -5.06 -4.34 -5.54
C VAL A 32 -4.89 -5.78 -5.08
N ASN A 33 -5.86 -6.31 -4.33
CA ASN A 33 -5.85 -7.72 -3.92
C ASN A 33 -5.88 -8.65 -5.15
N ALA A 34 -6.79 -8.40 -6.09
CA ALA A 34 -6.92 -9.22 -7.29
C ALA A 34 -5.64 -9.19 -8.15
N TRP A 35 -5.01 -8.02 -8.32
CA TRP A 35 -3.73 -7.91 -9.02
C TRP A 35 -2.64 -8.69 -8.31
N LEU A 36 -2.52 -8.58 -6.98
CA LEU A 36 -1.55 -9.38 -6.21
C LEU A 36 -1.78 -10.88 -6.42
N GLN A 37 -3.03 -11.34 -6.35
CA GLN A 37 -3.39 -12.73 -6.58
C GLN A 37 -2.92 -13.25 -7.96
N ASN A 38 -2.99 -12.40 -8.98
CA ASN A 38 -2.58 -12.75 -10.34
C ASN A 38 -1.06 -12.62 -10.55
N ILE A 39 -0.39 -11.68 -9.87
CA ILE A 39 1.05 -11.43 -10.01
C ILE A 39 1.86 -12.44 -9.20
N ASP A 40 1.41 -12.74 -7.98
CA ASP A 40 2.06 -13.55 -6.96
C ASP A 40 1.01 -14.16 -6.00
N PRO A 41 0.37 -15.28 -6.39
CA PRO A 41 -0.66 -15.93 -5.59
C PRO A 41 -0.13 -16.44 -4.23
N ILE A 42 1.18 -16.74 -4.14
CA ILE A 42 1.81 -17.15 -2.88
C ILE A 42 1.88 -15.96 -1.91
N GLN A 43 2.32 -14.79 -2.38
CA GLN A 43 2.29 -13.60 -1.53
C GLN A 43 0.85 -13.17 -1.19
N HIS A 44 -0.10 -13.35 -2.10
CA HIS A 44 -1.50 -13.12 -1.78
C HIS A 44 -1.97 -14.00 -0.61
N TYR A 45 -1.66 -15.30 -0.65
CA TYR A 45 -2.04 -16.24 0.41
C TYR A 45 -1.37 -15.91 1.76
N SER A 46 -0.10 -15.52 1.75
CA SER A 46 0.59 -15.10 3.00
C SER A 46 -0.04 -13.83 3.59
N GLN A 47 -0.47 -12.89 2.76
CA GLN A 47 -1.21 -11.69 3.18
C GLN A 47 -2.61 -12.01 3.70
N GLU A 48 -3.34 -12.95 3.09
CA GLU A 48 -4.63 -13.43 3.62
C GLU A 48 -4.47 -14.05 5.00
N THR A 49 -3.45 -14.88 5.17
CA THR A 49 -3.12 -15.53 6.45
C THR A 49 -2.78 -14.48 7.51
N LEU A 50 -1.90 -13.52 7.18
CA LEU A 50 -1.54 -12.42 8.07
C LEU A 50 -2.76 -11.59 8.47
N MET A 51 -3.59 -11.17 7.51
CA MET A 51 -4.78 -10.39 7.81
C MET A 51 -5.85 -11.19 8.56
N GLY A 52 -5.92 -12.51 8.38
CA GLY A 52 -6.72 -13.40 9.21
C GLY A 52 -6.36 -13.24 10.68
N LYS A 53 -5.07 -13.46 11.01
CA LYS A 53 -4.57 -13.31 12.39
C LYS A 53 -4.78 -11.91 12.95
N VAL A 54 -4.51 -10.86 12.15
CA VAL A 54 -4.71 -9.45 12.56
C VAL A 54 -6.17 -9.17 12.92
N LYS A 55 -7.12 -9.63 12.10
CA LYS A 55 -8.57 -9.48 12.36
C LYS A 55 -9.02 -10.22 13.60
N ASP A 56 -8.45 -11.39 13.88
CA ASP A 56 -8.82 -12.19 15.06
C ASP A 56 -8.31 -11.53 16.34
N SER A 57 -7.08 -11.01 16.32
CA SER A 57 -6.47 -10.34 17.48
C SER A 57 -7.04 -8.94 17.76
N TYR A 58 -7.43 -8.19 16.72
CA TYR A 58 -7.88 -6.80 16.88
C TYR A 58 -9.32 -6.57 16.41
N PRO A 59 -10.29 -6.42 17.33
CA PRO A 59 -11.70 -6.21 16.96
C PRO A 59 -11.95 -5.00 16.06
N TYR A 60 -11.20 -3.91 16.23
CA TYR A 60 -11.34 -2.72 15.38
C TYR A 60 -10.92 -3.00 13.92
N MET A 61 -9.98 -3.91 13.70
CA MET A 61 -9.56 -4.31 12.35
C MET A 61 -10.69 -5.06 11.63
N ARG A 62 -11.51 -5.83 12.34
CA ARG A 62 -12.71 -6.44 11.73
C ARG A 62 -13.68 -5.38 11.20
N ALA A 63 -13.92 -4.33 11.99
CA ALA A 63 -14.79 -3.23 11.56
C ALA A 63 -14.20 -2.46 10.36
N LEU A 64 -12.91 -2.14 10.39
CA LEU A 64 -12.24 -1.44 9.29
C LEU A 64 -12.21 -2.27 8.00
N LYS A 65 -11.98 -3.59 8.08
CA LYS A 65 -11.91 -4.46 6.90
C LYS A 65 -13.27 -4.70 6.22
N VAL A 66 -14.38 -4.39 6.89
CA VAL A 66 -15.71 -4.33 6.24
C VAL A 66 -15.80 -3.13 5.29
N LEU A 67 -15.18 -2.00 5.64
CA LEU A 67 -15.16 -0.80 4.81
C LEU A 67 -14.08 -0.89 3.72
N ASP A 68 -12.91 -1.40 4.07
CA ASP A 68 -11.76 -1.51 3.17
C ASP A 68 -11.15 -2.92 3.21
N PRO A 69 -11.42 -3.77 2.21
CA PRO A 69 -10.99 -5.16 2.18
C PRO A 69 -9.52 -5.34 1.78
N LEU A 70 -8.72 -4.28 1.67
CA LEU A 70 -7.30 -4.35 1.31
C LEU A 70 -6.57 -5.37 2.19
N LEU A 71 -5.76 -6.26 1.61
CA LEU A 71 -4.98 -7.22 2.40
C LEU A 71 -3.70 -6.60 2.96
N MET A 72 -3.07 -5.72 2.19
CA MET A 72 -1.89 -5.00 2.66
C MET A 72 -2.21 -4.14 3.89
N GLU A 73 -1.28 -4.13 4.86
CA GLU A 73 -1.39 -3.35 6.10
C GLU A 73 -1.52 -1.85 5.84
N GLY A 74 -0.59 -1.32 5.05
CA GLY A 74 -0.34 0.09 4.91
C GLY A 74 -0.94 0.66 3.64
N ARG A 75 -1.50 1.87 3.77
CA ARG A 75 -1.79 2.77 2.65
C ARG A 75 -1.20 4.13 2.93
N ALA A 76 -0.40 4.65 2.01
CA ALA A 76 0.07 6.03 2.03
C ALA A 76 -0.50 6.80 0.83
N ILE A 77 -1.23 7.89 1.11
CA ILE A 77 -1.78 8.79 0.08
C ILE A 77 -0.88 10.03 0.04
N MET A 78 -0.26 10.26 -1.11
CA MET A 78 0.73 11.31 -1.31
C MET A 78 0.23 12.31 -2.34
N PHE A 79 0.28 13.60 -1.97
CA PHE A 79 -0.16 14.71 -2.82
C PHE A 79 1.05 15.56 -3.20
N ASN A 80 1.31 15.73 -4.50
CA ASN A 80 2.40 16.56 -5.04
C ASN A 80 3.76 16.31 -4.37
N ARG A 81 4.00 15.07 -3.93
CA ARG A 81 5.20 14.69 -3.21
C ARG A 81 6.25 14.26 -4.21
N THR A 82 7.41 14.89 -4.13
CA THR A 82 8.64 14.33 -4.68
C THR A 82 9.27 13.45 -3.62
N THR A 83 9.52 12.20 -3.97
CA THR A 83 10.24 11.26 -3.12
C THR A 83 11.65 11.09 -3.69
N PRO A 84 12.72 11.40 -2.92
CA PRO A 84 14.09 11.17 -3.35
C PRO A 84 14.36 9.66 -3.51
N ALA A 85 15.46 9.33 -4.18
CA ALA A 85 15.90 7.95 -4.33
C ALA A 85 16.04 7.27 -2.95
N HIS A 86 15.36 6.15 -2.80
CA HIS A 86 15.36 5.36 -1.56
C HIS A 86 14.96 3.92 -1.83
N ARG A 87 15.10 3.09 -0.80
CA ARG A 87 14.57 1.73 -0.71
C ARG A 87 13.66 1.64 0.51
N ASP A 88 12.62 0.82 0.39
CA ASP A 88 11.67 0.57 1.48
C ASP A 88 12.22 -0.50 2.44
N HIS A 89 13.22 -0.12 3.24
CA HIS A 89 13.91 -1.04 4.16
C HIS A 89 13.02 -1.65 5.25
N ARG A 90 11.78 -1.17 5.39
CA ARG A 90 10.80 -1.69 6.35
C ARG A 90 9.92 -2.79 5.73
N ASP A 91 9.89 -2.91 4.42
CA ASP A 91 9.13 -3.95 3.74
C ASP A 91 9.95 -5.25 3.71
N PRO A 92 9.29 -6.42 3.67
CA PRO A 92 10.00 -7.66 3.45
C PRO A 92 10.79 -7.62 2.13
N PRO A 93 12.03 -8.12 2.10
CA PRO A 93 12.92 -7.98 0.95
C PRO A 93 12.32 -8.33 -0.42
N LYS A 94 11.47 -9.35 -0.50
CA LYS A 94 10.90 -9.81 -1.77
C LYS A 94 9.42 -9.50 -1.92
N ALA A 95 8.81 -8.81 -0.95
CA ALA A 95 7.40 -8.48 -0.99
C ALA A 95 7.12 -7.42 -2.06
N TRP A 96 6.03 -7.63 -2.78
CA TRP A 96 5.42 -6.67 -3.67
C TRP A 96 4.74 -5.53 -2.89
N ALA A 97 4.98 -4.31 -3.34
CA ALA A 97 4.20 -3.11 -3.05
C ALA A 97 3.49 -2.64 -4.33
N CYS A 98 2.35 -1.96 -4.17
CA CYS A 98 1.54 -1.46 -5.27
C CYS A 98 1.44 0.07 -5.21
N LEU A 99 1.90 0.76 -6.25
CA LEU A 99 1.77 2.19 -6.42
C LEU A 99 0.72 2.50 -7.48
N VAL A 100 -0.26 3.33 -7.15
CA VAL A 100 -1.34 3.74 -8.05
C VAL A 100 -1.26 5.24 -8.29
N ALA A 101 -1.05 5.65 -9.54
CA ALA A 101 -1.02 7.05 -9.95
C ALA A 101 -2.43 7.55 -10.26
N LEU A 102 -2.76 8.74 -9.77
CA LEU A 102 -4.04 9.42 -9.91
C LEU A 102 -3.80 10.94 -10.05
N GLY A 103 -4.88 11.69 -10.28
CA GLY A 103 -4.84 13.16 -10.42
C GLY A 103 -4.90 13.61 -11.88
N TRP A 104 -4.29 14.76 -12.17
CA TRP A 104 -4.41 15.47 -13.44
C TRP A 104 -3.06 15.88 -14.04
N ILE A 105 -1.99 15.17 -13.72
CA ILE A 105 -0.69 15.44 -14.33
C ILE A 105 -0.64 14.98 -15.79
N THR A 106 0.11 15.73 -16.59
CA THR A 106 0.39 15.41 -18.01
C THR A 106 1.76 14.76 -18.19
N ALA A 107 2.61 14.79 -17.15
CA ALA A 107 3.93 14.17 -17.13
C ALA A 107 4.25 13.69 -15.73
N GLY A 108 4.58 12.42 -15.60
CA GLY A 108 5.01 11.77 -14.37
C GLY A 108 5.94 10.62 -14.72
N THR A 109 6.94 10.40 -13.89
CA THR A 109 7.93 9.34 -14.10
C THR A 109 8.35 8.77 -12.76
N LEU A 110 8.46 7.45 -12.74
CA LEU A 110 9.14 6.71 -11.69
C LEU A 110 10.48 6.25 -12.26
N TYR A 111 11.56 6.56 -11.58
CA TYR A 111 12.91 6.20 -12.01
C TYR A 111 13.49 5.12 -11.11
N PHE A 112 14.08 4.11 -11.72
CA PHE A 112 14.78 3.01 -11.06
C PHE A 112 16.27 3.08 -11.41
N PRO A 113 17.10 3.72 -10.57
CA PRO A 113 18.51 3.99 -10.90
C PRO A 113 19.30 2.71 -11.21
N CYS A 114 19.10 1.64 -10.44
CA CYS A 114 19.81 0.38 -10.62
C CYS A 114 19.53 -0.30 -11.98
N LEU A 115 18.42 0.05 -12.63
CA LEU A 115 18.02 -0.48 -13.93
C LEU A 115 18.26 0.53 -15.07
N ASN A 116 18.69 1.75 -14.74
CA ASN A 116 18.67 2.90 -15.66
C ASN A 116 17.32 3.03 -16.40
N LEU A 117 16.22 2.75 -15.70
CA LEU A 117 14.88 2.63 -16.28
C LEU A 117 13.99 3.76 -15.78
N ARG A 118 13.42 4.52 -16.73
CA ARG A 118 12.35 5.49 -16.49
C ARG A 118 11.05 4.93 -17.02
N VAL A 119 10.06 4.81 -16.16
CA VAL A 119 8.71 4.41 -16.56
C VAL A 119 7.79 5.62 -16.51
N HIS A 120 6.94 5.76 -17.52
CA HIS A 120 5.84 6.70 -17.45
C HIS A 120 4.93 6.30 -16.29
N TYR A 121 4.52 7.29 -15.51
CA TYR A 121 3.70 7.10 -14.33
C TYR A 121 2.65 8.20 -14.29
N LEU A 122 1.56 7.97 -15.03
CA LEU A 122 0.46 8.89 -15.29
C LEU A 122 -0.82 8.43 -14.59
N PRO A 123 -1.85 9.30 -14.47
CA PRO A 123 -3.10 8.93 -13.82
C PRO A 123 -3.74 7.70 -14.46
N GLY A 124 -4.04 6.69 -13.64
CA GLY A 124 -4.54 5.38 -14.07
C GLY A 124 -3.46 4.29 -14.11
N ASP A 125 -2.19 4.66 -14.14
CA ASP A 125 -1.08 3.69 -14.14
C ASP A 125 -0.92 3.02 -12.78
N VAL A 126 -0.55 1.75 -12.82
CA VAL A 126 -0.30 0.92 -11.64
C VAL A 126 1.08 0.29 -11.79
N VAL A 127 1.92 0.51 -10.78
CA VAL A 127 3.25 -0.08 -10.72
C VAL A 127 3.31 -1.02 -9.54
N TRP A 128 3.65 -2.27 -9.83
CA TRP A 128 4.02 -3.25 -8.82
C TRP A 128 5.54 -3.33 -8.77
N LEU A 129 6.13 -3.13 -7.59
CA LEU A 129 7.57 -3.20 -7.39
C LEU A 129 7.93 -3.89 -6.08
N ARG A 130 9.22 -4.21 -5.95
CA ARG A 130 9.84 -4.65 -4.69
C ARG A 130 10.66 -3.51 -4.13
N GLY A 131 10.02 -2.63 -3.35
CA GLY A 131 10.62 -1.39 -2.86
C GLY A 131 11.88 -1.58 -2.02
N TYR A 132 12.01 -2.70 -1.32
CA TYR A 132 13.22 -3.07 -0.60
C TYR A 132 14.41 -3.33 -1.54
N MET A 133 14.18 -4.01 -2.67
CA MET A 133 15.24 -4.39 -3.62
C MET A 133 15.54 -3.29 -4.63
N LEU A 134 14.49 -2.63 -5.13
CA LEU A 134 14.58 -1.64 -6.19
C LEU A 134 14.59 -0.24 -5.59
N GLU A 135 15.78 0.37 -5.63
CA GLU A 135 15.88 1.81 -5.39
C GLU A 135 15.01 2.54 -6.41
N HIS A 136 14.22 3.49 -5.93
CA HIS A 136 13.31 4.24 -6.79
C HIS A 136 13.13 5.68 -6.31
N ASP A 137 12.88 6.58 -7.27
CA ASP A 137 12.51 7.97 -7.03
C ASP A 137 11.34 8.39 -7.92
N SER A 138 10.69 9.49 -7.53
CA SER A 138 9.61 10.10 -8.31
C SER A 138 9.96 11.54 -8.67
N LEU A 139 9.56 11.94 -9.88
CA LEU A 139 10.03 13.17 -10.52
C LEU A 139 9.64 14.46 -9.77
N ARG A 140 10.45 15.50 -10.03
CA ARG A 140 10.37 16.86 -9.47
C ARG A 140 9.64 17.79 -10.45
N SER A 141 8.36 18.04 -10.23
CA SER A 141 7.59 19.25 -10.62
C SER A 141 6.16 18.87 -10.98
N PHE A 142 5.20 19.45 -10.25
CA PHE A 142 3.78 19.17 -10.40
C PHE A 142 3.02 20.47 -10.73
N PRO A 143 2.87 20.82 -12.01
CA PRO A 143 2.04 21.97 -12.39
C PRO A 143 0.54 21.73 -12.08
N HIS A 144 0.15 20.47 -11.90
CA HIS A 144 -1.21 20.01 -11.57
C HIS A 144 -1.15 18.99 -10.44
N LEU A 145 -2.30 18.60 -9.89
CA LEU A 145 -2.38 17.60 -8.82
C LEU A 145 -1.83 16.25 -9.28
N HIS A 146 -0.76 15.81 -8.62
CA HIS A 146 -0.28 14.44 -8.65
C HIS A 146 -0.68 13.74 -7.36
N LEU A 147 -1.43 12.65 -7.49
CA LEU A 147 -1.83 11.82 -6.37
C LEU A 147 -1.24 10.42 -6.56
N CYS A 148 -0.53 9.92 -5.56
CA CYS A 148 -0.02 8.55 -5.57
C CYS A 148 -0.53 7.84 -4.31
N ILE A 149 -1.08 6.64 -4.50
CA ILE A 149 -1.47 5.75 -3.41
C ILE A 149 -0.53 4.56 -3.41
N ALA A 150 0.29 4.45 -2.37
CA ALA A 150 1.13 3.29 -2.11
C ALA A 150 0.41 2.32 -1.18
N HIS A 151 0.44 1.03 -1.51
CA HIS A 151 -0.02 -0.07 -0.69
C HIS A 151 1.14 -1.01 -0.41
N PHE A 152 1.39 -1.32 0.86
CA PHE A 152 2.56 -2.07 1.30
C PHE A 152 2.27 -2.77 2.63
N THR A 153 3.19 -3.62 3.08
CA THR A 153 3.10 -4.27 4.40
C THR A 153 4.50 -4.35 4.96
N HIS A 154 4.68 -3.84 6.18
CA HIS A 154 5.99 -3.86 6.80
C HIS A 154 6.32 -5.25 7.35
N GLN A 155 7.62 -5.57 7.35
CA GLN A 155 8.16 -6.81 7.93
C GLN A 155 7.74 -6.98 9.40
N SER A 156 7.67 -5.88 10.15
CA SER A 156 7.28 -5.91 11.56
C SER A 156 5.90 -6.53 11.81
N LEU A 157 4.97 -6.42 10.85
CA LEU A 157 3.65 -7.02 11.03
C LEU A 157 3.69 -8.54 10.84
N TYR A 158 4.45 -9.02 9.86
CA TYR A 158 4.71 -10.45 9.68
C TYR A 158 5.35 -11.05 10.94
N ASP A 159 6.39 -10.38 11.46
CA ASP A 159 7.11 -10.80 12.66
C ASP A 159 6.19 -10.84 13.89
N CYS A 160 5.36 -9.80 14.07
CA CYS A 160 4.42 -9.70 15.20
C CYS A 160 3.41 -10.86 15.26
N PHE A 161 3.07 -11.44 14.11
CA PHE A 161 2.07 -12.49 14.00
C PHE A 161 2.66 -13.86 13.67
N GLU A 162 3.98 -13.98 13.62
CA GLU A 162 4.71 -15.20 13.27
C GLU A 162 4.13 -15.80 11.97
N VAL A 163 4.04 -14.97 10.93
CA VAL A 163 3.65 -15.39 9.57
C VAL A 163 4.85 -15.16 8.67
N GLU A 164 5.28 -16.20 7.97
CA GLU A 164 6.32 -16.05 6.96
C GLU A 164 5.76 -15.31 5.73
N TYR A 165 6.50 -14.31 5.25
CA TYR A 165 6.18 -13.70 3.97
C TYR A 165 6.72 -14.62 2.87
N GLU A 166 5.81 -15.30 2.18
CA GLU A 166 6.16 -16.13 1.04
C GLU A 166 5.88 -15.39 -0.28
N THR A 167 6.65 -15.69 -1.32
CA THR A 167 6.51 -15.11 -2.67
C THR A 167 7.05 -16.10 -3.69
N ASP A 168 6.31 -16.28 -4.79
CA ASP A 168 6.60 -17.31 -5.81
C ASP A 168 7.82 -16.94 -6.67
N LYS A 169 8.13 -15.64 -6.76
CA LYS A 169 9.19 -15.15 -7.64
C LYS A 169 10.45 -14.88 -6.83
N ALA A 170 11.21 -15.91 -6.47
CA ALA A 170 12.62 -15.66 -6.14
C ALA A 170 13.28 -15.01 -7.37
N PRO A 171 13.83 -13.78 -7.28
CA PRO A 171 14.65 -13.29 -8.37
C PRO A 171 15.90 -14.17 -8.43
N ALA A 172 16.35 -14.51 -9.64
CA ALA A 172 17.71 -14.97 -9.82
C ALA A 172 18.64 -13.91 -9.19
N PRO A 173 19.66 -14.32 -8.43
CA PRO A 173 20.64 -13.37 -7.91
C PRO A 173 21.21 -12.57 -9.09
N CYS A 174 21.14 -11.24 -9.00
CA CYS A 174 21.85 -10.35 -9.90
C CYS A 174 23.36 -10.50 -9.70
#